data_AF-A0AAW1RYS5-F1
#
_entry.id   AF-A0AAW1RYS5-F1
#
_cell.length_a   1.000
_cell.length_b   1.000
_cell.length_c   1.000
_cell.angle_alpha   90.00
_cell.angle_beta   90.00
_cell.angle_gamma   90.00
#
_symmetry.space_group_name_H-M   'P 1'
#
loop_
_entity.id
_entity.type
_entity.pdbx_description
1 polymer ?
#
loop_
_entity_poly.entity_id
_entity_poly.type
_entity_poly.pdbx_seq_one_letter_code
_entity_poly.pdbx_strand_id
1 'polypeptide(L)'
;MPSKESAEAKDAREQSERDAVLYNKNLRADIETAVNDQPKAQVHSREWAKIMRGDPVEINPAVGFGYKIMSVAEWSARWKRNDDFPDCLNCGSLNTKEHHFIQTWCRGKKKWESELLCLACHSFSWRSYCDPDFKTPEQYEKARWEELIAAAPPSVAAS
;
A
#
# COMPACT_ATOMS: atom_id res chain seq x y z
N MET A 1 -44.28 -16.89 4.53
CA MET A 1 -43.72 -16.61 5.87
C MET A 1 -42.33 -16.03 5.69
N PRO A 2 -42.01 -14.84 6.21
CA PRO A 2 -40.66 -14.31 6.11
C PRO A 2 -39.73 -15.16 6.99
N SER A 3 -38.67 -15.73 6.41
CA SER A 3 -37.69 -16.51 7.16
C SER A 3 -36.99 -15.60 8.17
N LYS A 4 -37.00 -15.99 9.45
CA LYS A 4 -36.15 -15.36 10.46
C LYS A 4 -34.71 -15.76 10.16
N GLU A 5 -33.93 -14.82 9.64
CA GLU A 5 -32.47 -14.93 9.57
C GLU A 5 -31.94 -15.09 11.01
N SER A 6 -31.06 -16.07 11.24
CA SER A 6 -30.45 -16.26 12.56
C SER A 6 -29.46 -15.13 12.85
N ALA A 7 -29.24 -14.83 14.14
CA ALA A 7 -28.25 -13.82 14.54
C ALA A 7 -26.85 -14.12 13.99
N GLU A 8 -26.46 -15.40 13.96
CA GLU A 8 -25.18 -15.85 13.41
C GLU A 8 -25.05 -15.60 11.90
N ALA A 9 -26.12 -15.81 11.13
CA ALA A 9 -26.13 -15.52 9.70
C ALA A 9 -26.02 -14.02 9.43
N LYS A 10 -26.70 -13.21 10.26
CA LYS A 10 -26.61 -11.75 10.20
C LYS A 10 -25.20 -11.25 10.52
N ASP A 11 -24.59 -11.74 11.61
CA ASP A 11 -23.23 -11.34 12.02
C ASP A 11 -22.18 -11.76 10.97
N ALA A 12 -22.32 -12.95 10.39
CA ALA A 12 -21.44 -13.41 9.32
C ALA A 12 -21.56 -12.54 8.06
N ARG A 13 -22.78 -12.12 7.70
CA ARG A 13 -23.00 -11.21 6.57
C ARG A 13 -22.39 -9.84 6.84
N GLU A 14 -22.65 -9.26 8.01
CA GLU A 14 -22.07 -7.97 8.39
C GLU A 14 -20.54 -8.02 8.44
N GLN A 15 -19.94 -9.12 8.91
CA GLN A 15 -18.50 -9.31 8.88
C GLN A 15 -17.97 -9.41 7.45
N SER A 16 -18.64 -10.17 6.58
CA SER A 16 -18.29 -10.26 5.16
C SER A 16 -18.37 -8.90 4.46
N GLU A 17 -19.39 -8.10 4.76
CA GLU A 17 -19.55 -6.74 4.22
C GLU A 17 -18.42 -5.82 4.71
N ARG A 18 -18.03 -5.89 5.98
CA ARG A 18 -16.85 -5.17 6.51
C ARG A 18 -15.57 -5.60 5.81
N ASP A 19 -15.34 -6.90 5.70
CA ASP A 19 -14.13 -7.45 5.06
C ASP A 19 -14.07 -7.10 3.56
N ALA A 20 -15.19 -6.92 2.88
CA ALA A 20 -15.20 -6.50 1.48
C ALA A 20 -14.56 -5.11 1.29
N VAL A 21 -14.73 -4.21 2.28
CA VAL A 21 -14.24 -2.83 2.24
C VAL A 21 -12.76 -2.71 2.62
N LEU A 22 -12.20 -3.69 3.36
CA LEU A 22 -10.79 -3.69 3.76
C LEU A 22 -9.86 -3.96 2.58
N TYR A 23 -8.70 -3.29 2.54
CA TYR A 23 -7.77 -3.33 1.41
C TYR A 23 -7.01 -4.66 1.30
N ASN A 24 -6.78 -5.33 2.43
CA ASN A 24 -6.00 -6.56 2.61
C ASN A 24 -6.88 -7.82 2.74
N LYS A 25 -8.19 -7.71 2.50
CA LYS A 25 -9.15 -8.81 2.58
C LYS A 25 -9.83 -9.05 1.24
N ASN A 26 -10.33 -10.29 1.07
CA ASN A 26 -10.99 -10.75 -0.16
C ASN A 26 -10.11 -10.55 -1.41
N LEU A 27 -8.83 -10.90 -1.28
CA LEU A 27 -7.84 -10.76 -2.33
C LEU A 27 -8.01 -11.87 -3.39
N ARG A 28 -7.80 -11.50 -4.65
CA ARG A 28 -7.93 -12.38 -5.82
C ARG A 28 -6.58 -12.86 -6.35
N ALA A 29 -5.51 -12.43 -5.71
CA ALA A 29 -4.13 -12.80 -5.97
C ALA A 29 -3.37 -12.85 -4.65
N ASP A 30 -2.16 -13.39 -4.68
CA ASP A 30 -1.30 -13.42 -3.51
C ASP A 30 -0.69 -12.04 -3.22
N ILE A 31 -0.33 -11.82 -1.95
CA ILE A 31 0.46 -10.66 -1.55
C ILE A 31 1.93 -10.97 -1.83
N GLU A 32 2.58 -10.13 -2.60
CA GLU A 32 4.02 -10.19 -2.82
C GLU A 32 4.75 -9.62 -1.61
N THR A 33 5.77 -10.32 -1.12
CA THR A 33 6.54 -9.91 0.06
C THR A 33 8.02 -9.80 -0.23
N ALA A 34 8.71 -8.85 0.39
CA ALA A 34 10.16 -8.76 0.36
C ALA A 34 10.74 -8.25 1.68
N VAL A 35 11.97 -8.63 1.98
CA VAL A 35 12.80 -8.06 3.06
C VAL A 35 13.89 -7.23 2.40
N ASN A 36 14.06 -5.99 2.85
CA ASN A 36 15.08 -5.08 2.33
C ASN A 36 15.93 -4.53 3.49
N ASP A 37 17.21 -4.27 3.22
CA ASP A 37 18.12 -3.59 4.17
C ASP A 37 17.96 -2.06 4.14
N GLN A 38 17.28 -1.56 3.11
CA GLN A 38 17.05 -0.14 2.87
C GLN A 38 15.65 0.05 2.27
N PRO A 39 15.01 1.21 2.52
CA PRO A 39 13.66 1.45 2.06
C PRO A 39 13.57 1.57 0.53
N LYS A 40 12.44 1.16 -0.04
CA LYS A 40 12.18 1.26 -1.49
C LYS A 40 11.94 2.68 -1.98
N ALA A 41 11.31 3.53 -1.17
CA ALA A 41 11.06 4.92 -1.54
C ALA A 41 12.37 5.71 -1.60
N GLN A 42 12.71 6.30 -2.74
CA GLN A 42 14.03 6.93 -2.97
C GLN A 42 14.38 8.03 -1.97
N VAL A 43 13.41 8.90 -1.63
CA VAL A 43 13.63 9.98 -0.66
C VAL A 43 14.00 9.41 0.70
N HIS A 44 13.25 8.40 1.14
CA HIS A 44 13.49 7.77 2.43
C HIS A 44 14.77 6.92 2.45
N SER A 45 15.14 6.28 1.33
CA SER A 45 16.42 5.58 1.19
C SER A 45 17.61 6.51 1.40
N ARG A 46 17.54 7.74 0.88
CA ARG A 46 18.57 8.76 1.09
C ARG A 46 18.65 9.22 2.54
N GLU A 47 17.50 9.42 3.19
CA GLU A 47 17.45 9.77 4.63
C GLU A 47 17.96 8.63 5.50
N TRP A 48 17.58 7.39 5.21
CA TRP A 48 18.06 6.19 5.90
C TRP A 48 19.58 6.09 5.84
N ALA A 49 20.17 6.26 4.66
CA ALA A 49 21.62 6.23 4.50
C ALA A 49 22.33 7.31 5.33
N LYS A 50 21.74 8.50 5.49
CA LYS A 50 22.27 9.56 6.35
C LYS A 50 22.20 9.17 7.82
N ILE A 51 21.06 8.68 8.28
CA ILE A 51 20.84 8.24 9.67
C ILE A 51 21.84 7.15 10.05
N MET A 52 22.00 6.13 9.19
CA MET A 52 22.93 5.03 9.45
C MET A 52 24.40 5.46 9.48
N ARG A 53 24.76 6.60 8.86
CA ARG A 53 26.10 7.20 8.93
C ARG A 53 26.26 8.25 10.04
N GLY A 54 25.17 8.65 10.70
CA GLY A 54 25.18 9.77 11.65
C GLY A 54 25.23 11.15 10.98
N ASP A 55 24.82 11.26 9.72
CA ASP A 55 24.75 12.52 8.99
C ASP A 55 23.46 13.31 9.35
N PRO A 56 23.46 14.65 9.24
CA PRO A 56 22.26 15.45 9.42
C PRO A 56 21.17 15.11 8.39
N VAL A 57 19.94 14.86 8.86
CA VAL A 57 18.72 14.76 8.04
C VAL A 57 17.90 16.03 8.16
N GLU A 58 17.13 16.34 7.11
CA GLU A 58 16.24 17.50 7.12
C GLU A 58 15.14 17.30 8.16
N ILE A 59 14.90 18.32 8.98
CA ILE A 59 13.78 18.31 9.91
C ILE A 59 12.52 18.46 9.07
N ASN A 60 11.57 17.55 9.27
CA ASN A 60 10.30 17.62 8.57
C ASN A 60 9.65 19.00 8.79
N PRO A 61 9.24 19.71 7.72
CA PRO A 61 8.74 21.08 7.80
C PRO A 61 7.56 21.30 8.76
N ALA A 62 6.79 20.25 9.07
CA ALA A 62 5.68 20.34 10.03
C ALA A 62 6.13 20.45 11.50
N VAL A 63 7.42 20.20 11.81
CA VAL A 63 7.99 20.24 13.17
C VAL A 63 8.93 21.43 13.34
N GLY A 64 9.58 21.86 12.26
CA GLY A 64 10.51 22.95 12.27
C GLY A 64 11.29 23.02 10.96
N PHE A 65 12.35 23.80 10.96
CA PHE A 65 13.20 24.02 9.79
C PHE A 65 14.66 23.68 10.12
N GLY A 66 15.43 23.26 9.13
CA GLY A 66 16.87 22.99 9.25
C GLY A 66 17.21 21.50 9.22
N TYR A 67 18.39 21.16 9.75
CA TYR A 67 18.93 19.80 9.74
C TYR A 67 19.31 19.36 11.15
N LYS A 68 19.13 18.07 11.44
CA LYS A 68 19.50 17.47 12.73
C LYS A 68 20.04 16.05 12.51
N ILE A 69 21.08 15.67 13.26
CA ILE A 69 21.49 14.26 13.38
C ILE A 69 20.44 13.55 14.24
N MET A 70 19.77 12.55 13.67
CA MET A 70 18.68 11.83 14.33
C MET A 70 19.05 10.35 14.48
N SER A 71 18.65 9.76 15.59
CA SER A 71 18.57 8.30 15.73
C SER A 71 17.43 7.72 14.90
N VAL A 72 17.46 6.41 14.66
CA VAL A 72 16.36 5.67 13.99
C VAL A 72 15.02 5.88 14.73
N ALA A 73 15.05 5.88 16.07
CA ALA A 73 13.87 6.09 16.89
C ALA A 73 13.29 7.50 16.73
N GLU A 74 14.15 8.53 16.67
CA GLU A 74 13.70 9.91 16.45
C GLU A 74 13.13 10.12 15.05
N TRP A 75 13.79 9.57 14.01
CA TRP A 75 13.33 9.69 12.63
C TRP A 75 11.98 8.99 12.40
N SER A 76 11.81 7.79 12.97
CA SER A 76 10.58 6.99 12.86
C SER A 76 9.50 7.33 13.88
N ALA A 77 9.73 8.30 14.78
CA ALA A 77 8.85 8.56 15.93
C ALA A 77 7.39 8.87 15.54
N ARG A 78 7.18 9.53 14.41
CA ARG A 78 5.85 9.95 13.93
C ARG A 78 5.15 8.90 13.06
N TRP A 79 5.85 7.83 12.72
CA TRP A 79 5.26 6.73 11.98
C TRP A 79 4.33 5.93 12.88
N LYS A 80 3.22 5.49 12.28
CA LYS A 80 2.21 4.69 12.97
C LYS A 80 2.61 3.22 12.93
N ARG A 81 1.94 2.39 13.72
CA ARG A 81 2.02 0.94 13.54
C ARG A 81 1.02 0.54 12.45
N ASN A 82 1.36 -0.48 11.66
CA ASN A 82 0.39 -1.16 10.82
C ASN A 82 -0.10 -2.40 11.59
N ASP A 83 -1.37 -2.41 11.98
CA ASP A 83 -1.95 -3.50 12.77
C ASP A 83 -2.42 -4.69 11.90
N ASP A 84 -2.57 -4.47 10.59
CA ASP A 84 -2.92 -5.52 9.63
C ASP A 84 -1.76 -6.48 9.37
N PHE A 85 -0.53 -5.95 9.38
CA PHE A 85 0.70 -6.68 9.12
C PHE A 85 1.78 -6.33 10.16
N PRO A 86 1.57 -6.63 11.44
CA PRO A 86 2.39 -6.04 12.51
C PRO A 86 3.82 -6.58 12.60
N ASP A 87 4.09 -7.72 12.00
CA ASP A 87 5.33 -8.48 12.12
C ASP A 87 6.39 -8.08 11.08
N CYS A 88 7.63 -8.04 11.54
CA CYS A 88 8.80 -7.98 10.68
C CYS A 88 9.02 -9.33 9.99
N LEU A 89 9.07 -9.31 8.66
CA LEU A 89 9.31 -10.50 7.84
C LEU A 89 10.71 -11.10 8.01
N ASN A 90 11.65 -10.36 8.60
CA ASN A 90 13.01 -10.83 8.84
C ASN A 90 13.16 -11.52 10.20
N CYS A 91 12.74 -10.86 11.29
CA CYS A 91 12.99 -11.33 12.66
C CYS A 91 11.73 -11.66 13.47
N GLY A 92 10.54 -11.49 12.89
CA GLY A 92 9.25 -11.73 13.57
C GLY A 92 8.88 -10.72 14.66
N SER A 93 9.72 -9.71 14.93
CA SER A 93 9.43 -8.68 15.93
C SER A 93 8.19 -7.87 15.57
N LEU A 94 7.38 -7.54 16.59
CA LEU A 94 6.22 -6.65 16.48
C LEU A 94 6.57 -5.18 16.73
N ASN A 95 7.83 -4.88 17.06
CA ASN A 95 8.30 -3.51 17.24
C ASN A 95 8.57 -2.87 15.87
N THR A 96 7.49 -2.60 15.13
CA THR A 96 7.53 -2.10 13.75
C THR A 96 6.83 -0.75 13.63
N LYS A 97 7.22 -0.01 12.60
CA LYS A 97 6.67 1.30 12.23
C LYS A 97 6.37 1.32 10.74
N GLU A 98 5.17 1.75 10.38
CA GLU A 98 4.73 1.94 9.00
C GLU A 98 5.47 3.12 8.37
N HIS A 99 6.33 2.77 7.42
CA HIS A 99 7.22 3.69 6.75
C HIS A 99 6.62 4.22 5.45
N HIS A 100 5.92 3.35 4.72
CA HIS A 100 5.28 3.67 3.45
C HIS A 100 3.95 2.94 3.37
N PHE A 101 2.91 3.64 2.92
CA PHE A 101 1.64 3.03 2.60
C PHE A 101 0.96 3.79 1.45
N ILE A 102 0.60 3.06 0.40
CA ILE A 102 -0.22 3.56 -0.69
C ILE A 102 -1.35 2.57 -0.91
N GLN A 103 -2.55 3.11 -1.08
CA GLN A 103 -3.74 2.35 -1.45
C GLN A 103 -4.46 3.07 -2.57
N THR A 104 -4.77 2.34 -3.63
CA THR A 104 -5.53 2.82 -4.78
C THR A 104 -6.70 1.88 -5.04
N TRP A 105 -7.89 2.48 -5.15
CA TRP A 105 -9.11 1.78 -5.56
C TRP A 105 -9.59 2.37 -6.86
N CYS A 106 -9.76 1.55 -7.88
CA CYS A 106 -10.25 1.98 -9.18
C CYS A 106 -11.28 0.99 -9.69
N ARG A 107 -12.51 1.45 -9.93
CA ARG A 107 -13.59 0.63 -10.52
C ARG A 107 -13.80 -0.71 -9.78
N GLY A 108 -13.76 -0.67 -8.45
CA GLY A 108 -13.90 -1.84 -7.58
C GLY A 108 -12.67 -2.76 -7.51
N LYS A 109 -11.53 -2.35 -8.09
CA LYS A 109 -10.25 -3.08 -8.05
C LYS A 109 -9.26 -2.39 -7.13
N LYS A 110 -8.45 -3.18 -6.42
CA LYS A 110 -7.51 -2.76 -5.39
C LYS A 110 -6.08 -2.91 -5.89
N LYS A 111 -5.26 -1.90 -5.62
CA LYS A 111 -3.79 -1.97 -5.67
C LYS A 111 -3.26 -1.28 -4.42
N TRP A 112 -2.33 -1.91 -3.71
CA TRP A 112 -1.73 -1.29 -2.52
C TRP A 112 -0.30 -1.78 -2.29
N GLU A 113 0.45 -0.97 -1.56
CA GLU A 113 1.84 -1.18 -1.19
C GLU A 113 2.03 -0.74 0.26
N SER A 114 2.74 -1.54 1.05
CA SER A 114 3.04 -1.26 2.47
C SER A 114 4.49 -1.62 2.76
N GLU A 115 5.21 -0.72 3.40
CA GLU A 115 6.57 -0.94 3.89
C GLU A 115 6.64 -0.62 5.38
N LEU A 116 7.21 -1.53 6.15
CA LEU A 116 7.43 -1.36 7.58
C LEU A 116 8.92 -1.35 7.90
N LEU A 117 9.35 -0.43 8.76
CA LEU A 117 10.65 -0.48 9.42
C LEU A 117 10.52 -1.30 10.71
N CYS A 118 11.41 -2.27 10.93
CA CYS A 118 11.56 -2.93 12.22
C CYS A 118 12.53 -2.17 13.12
N LEU A 119 12.10 -1.75 14.30
CA LEU A 119 12.97 -1.06 15.28
C LEU A 119 13.84 -2.03 16.11
N ALA A 120 13.65 -3.34 15.96
CA ALA A 120 14.50 -4.34 16.60
C ALA A 120 15.71 -4.74 15.76
N CYS A 121 15.53 -4.93 14.44
CA CYS A 121 16.60 -5.38 13.54
C CYS A 121 16.91 -4.39 12.39
N HIS A 122 16.20 -3.27 12.30
CA HIS A 122 16.36 -2.24 11.28
C HIS A 122 16.15 -2.69 9.82
N SER A 123 15.57 -3.89 9.61
CA SER A 123 15.16 -4.35 8.29
C SER A 123 13.79 -3.76 7.89
N PHE A 124 13.56 -3.68 6.59
CA PHE A 124 12.31 -3.22 6.00
C PHE A 124 11.51 -4.41 5.47
N SER A 125 10.23 -4.49 5.82
CA SER A 125 9.29 -5.50 5.33
C SER A 125 8.35 -4.86 4.32
N TRP A 126 8.47 -5.26 3.06
CA TRP A 126 7.64 -4.80 1.96
C TRP A 126 6.53 -5.81 1.67
N ARG A 127 5.32 -5.30 1.46
CA ARG A 127 4.15 -6.06 1.00
C ARG A 127 3.50 -5.28 -0.13
N SER A 128 3.16 -5.95 -1.23
CA SER A 128 2.43 -5.34 -2.34
C SER A 128 1.35 -6.27 -2.88
N TYR A 129 0.28 -5.67 -3.37
CA TYR A 129 -0.85 -6.38 -3.96
C TYR A 129 -1.41 -5.59 -5.13
N CYS A 130 -1.85 -6.31 -6.16
CA CYS A 130 -2.61 -5.76 -7.26
C CYS A 130 -3.65 -6.79 -7.70
N ASP A 131 -4.92 -6.38 -7.82
CA ASP A 131 -5.91 -7.23 -8.48
C ASP A 131 -5.42 -7.59 -9.90
N PRO A 132 -5.60 -8.85 -10.36
CA PRO A 132 -5.10 -9.30 -11.68
C PRO A 132 -5.59 -8.47 -12.87
N ASP A 133 -6.79 -7.89 -12.75
CA ASP A 133 -7.47 -7.08 -13.77
C ASP A 133 -7.50 -5.59 -13.43
N PHE A 134 -6.67 -5.13 -12.49
CA PHE A 134 -6.54 -3.72 -12.16
C PHE A 134 -6.03 -2.93 -13.39
N LYS A 135 -6.68 -1.80 -13.67
CA LYS A 135 -6.25 -0.84 -14.69
C LYS A 135 -6.19 0.55 -14.05
N THR A 136 -5.13 1.32 -14.34
CA THR A 136 -5.13 2.76 -14.03
C THR A 136 -6.22 3.47 -14.84
N PRO A 137 -6.63 4.69 -14.44
CA PRO A 137 -7.54 5.49 -15.24
C PRO A 137 -7.09 5.63 -16.70
N GLU A 138 -5.79 5.89 -16.97
CA GLU A 138 -5.32 6.01 -18.36
C GLU A 138 -5.38 4.68 -19.11
N GLN A 139 -5.00 3.57 -18.47
CA GLN A 139 -5.06 2.25 -19.09
C GLN A 139 -6.49 1.83 -19.44
N TYR A 140 -7.45 2.14 -18.56
CA TYR A 140 -8.85 1.88 -18.83
C TYR A 140 -9.38 2.73 -19.98
N GLU A 141 -9.12 4.04 -19.96
CA GLU A 141 -9.56 4.95 -21.01
C GLU A 141 -8.97 4.56 -22.36
N LYS A 142 -7.67 4.24 -22.41
CA LYS A 142 -7.01 3.76 -23.62
C LYS A 142 -7.70 2.52 -24.19
N ALA A 143 -7.94 1.50 -23.37
CA ALA A 143 -8.63 0.28 -23.81
C ALA A 143 -10.05 0.57 -24.33
N ARG A 144 -10.81 1.43 -23.63
CA ARG A 144 -12.15 1.84 -24.07
C ARG A 144 -12.12 2.55 -25.42
N TRP A 145 -11.16 3.45 -25.65
CA TRP A 145 -11.01 4.14 -26.93
C TRP A 145 -10.60 3.19 -28.06
N GLU A 146 -9.70 2.24 -27.79
CA GLU A 146 -9.31 1.21 -28.75
C GLU A 146 -10.50 0.34 -29.18
N GLU A 147 -11.37 -0.04 -28.24
CA GLU A 147 -12.61 -0.77 -28.52
C GLU A 147 -13.59 0.06 -29.38
N LEU A 148 -13.76 1.34 -29.08
CA LEU A 148 -14.63 2.23 -29.87
C LEU A 148 -14.12 2.44 -31.30
N ILE A 149 -12.80 2.56 -31.50
CA ILE A 149 -12.18 2.67 -32.82
C ILE A 149 -12.35 1.36 -33.61
N ALA A 150 -12.15 0.22 -32.97
CA ALA A 150 -12.31 -1.09 -33.62
C ALA A 150 -13.77 -1.38 -34.01
N ALA A 151 -14.73 -0.86 -33.24
CA ALA A 151 -16.16 -0.98 -33.53
C ALA A 151 -16.68 0.06 -34.53
N ALA A 152 -15.88 1.08 -34.89
CA ALA A 152 -16.29 2.09 -35.85
C ALA A 152 -16.39 1.47 -37.26
N PRO A 153 -17.51 1.67 -37.97
CA PRO A 153 -17.61 1.25 -39.37
C PRO A 153 -16.54 1.97 -40.20
N PRO A 154 -16.01 1.36 -41.28
CA PRO A 154 -15.03 2.02 -42.14
C PRO A 154 -15.60 3.35 -42.62
N SER A 155 -14.83 4.43 -42.45
CA SER A 155 -15.26 5.73 -42.96
C SER A 155 -15.41 5.61 -44.47
N VAL A 156 -16.59 5.98 -44.97
CA VAL A 156 -16.79 6.19 -46.39
C VAL A 156 -15.87 7.35 -46.75
N ALA A 157 -14.74 7.05 -47.38
CA ALA A 157 -13.84 8.06 -47.89
C ALA A 157 -14.63 8.93 -48.86
N ALA A 158 -14.89 10.18 -48.45
CA ALA A 158 -15.55 11.17 -49.28
C ALA A 158 -14.73 11.34 -50.56
N SER A 159 -15.37 11.01 -51.68
CA SER A 159 -14.89 11.27 -53.04
C SER A 159 -15.00 12.75 -53.39
#